data_AF-A0A6A1WLY7-F1
#
_entry.id   AF-A0A6A1WLY7-F1
#
_cell.length_a   1.000
_cell.length_b   1.000
_cell.length_c   1.000
_cell.angle_alpha   90.00
_cell.angle_beta   90.00
_cell.angle_gamma   90.00
#
_symmetry.space_group_name_H-M   'P 1'
#
loop_
_entity.id
_entity.type
_entity.pdbx_description
1 polymer ?
#
loop_
_entity_poly.entity_id
_entity_poly.type
_entity_poly.pdbx_seq_one_letter_code
_entity_poly.pdbx_strand_id
1 'polypeptide(L)' 'MAGKLMDAVQYSRHGEGSAGLKHGHVPVPTPKKDELLLKVEATSLNPVDWKIQKGMVPFLPRKFPHIPGNF' A
#
# COMPACT_ATOMS: atom_id res chain seq x y z
N MET A 1 18.77 10.44 -12.57
CA MET A 1 17.64 11.33 -12.22
C MET A 1 16.86 10.66 -11.10
N ALA A 2 16.74 11.28 -9.92
CA ALA A 2 15.88 10.73 -8.88
C ALA A 2 14.42 10.79 -9.37
N GLY A 3 13.71 9.66 -9.34
CA GLY A 3 12.31 9.61 -9.73
C GLY A 3 11.45 10.50 -8.83
N LYS A 4 10.34 11.01 -9.38
CA LYS A 4 9.35 11.78 -8.60
C LYS A 4 8.84 10.91 -7.44
N LEU A 5 8.74 11.49 -6.25
CA LEU A 5 8.18 10.83 -5.07
C LEU A 5 6.68 11.15 -4.91
N MET A 6 5.97 10.31 -4.18
CA MET A 6 4.60 10.51 -3.70
C MET A 6 4.49 10.12 -2.23
N ASP A 7 3.54 10.74 -1.53
CA ASP A 7 3.16 10.33 -0.19
C ASP A 7 2.41 8.99 -0.21
N ALA A 8 2.69 8.15 0.79
CA ALA A 8 2.01 6.88 0.98
C ALA A 8 1.97 6.49 2.46
N VAL A 9 1.00 5.66 2.82
CA VAL A 9 0.93 4.98 4.12
C VAL A 9 1.23 3.50 3.92
N GLN A 10 2.16 2.95 4.69
CA GLN A 10 2.60 1.56 4.56
C GLN A 10 2.82 0.87 5.91
N TYR A 11 2.77 -0.46 5.92
CA TYR A 11 3.17 -1.30 7.07
C TYR A 11 4.23 -2.33 6.66
N SER A 12 5.12 -2.69 7.58
CA SER A 12 6.29 -3.57 7.30
C SER A 12 6.15 -4.99 7.87
N ARG A 13 5.13 -5.25 8.69
CA ARG A 13 4.85 -6.58 9.26
C ARG A 13 3.37 -6.71 9.64
N HIS A 14 2.94 -7.94 9.86
CA HIS A 14 1.58 -8.22 10.34
C HIS A 14 1.37 -7.86 11.81
N GLY A 15 0.12 -7.60 12.19
CA GLY A 15 -0.34 -7.62 13.58
C GLY A 15 -0.18 -6.34 14.39
N GLU A 16 0.40 -5.28 13.81
CA GLU A 16 0.63 -4.01 14.54
C GLU A 16 -0.58 -3.07 14.56
N GLY A 17 -1.68 -3.43 13.88
CA GLY A 17 -2.84 -2.57 13.72
C GLY A 17 -2.47 -1.19 13.14
N SER A 18 -3.16 -0.14 13.60
CA SER A 18 -2.90 1.23 13.17
C SER A 18 -1.54 1.77 13.62
N ALA A 19 -0.97 1.28 14.72
CA ALA A 19 0.34 1.73 15.23
C ALA A 19 1.50 1.33 14.29
N GLY A 20 1.32 0.30 13.46
CA GLY A 20 2.29 -0.11 12.44
C GLY A 20 2.17 0.64 11.11
N LEU A 21 1.16 1.51 10.95
CA LEU A 21 1.00 2.33 9.74
C LEU A 21 1.95 3.52 9.80
N LYS A 22 2.82 3.64 8.78
CA LYS A 22 3.81 4.71 8.66
C LYS A 22 3.54 5.54 7.42
N HIS A 23 3.42 6.85 7.61
CA HIS A 23 3.44 7.82 6.51
C HIS A 23 4.86 8.02 6.02
N GLY A 24 5.06 8.14 4.71
CA GLY A 24 6.37 8.41 4.12
C GLY A 24 6.31 8.65 2.62
N HIS A 25 7.47 8.82 2.02
CA HIS A 25 7.61 9.07 0.59
C HIS A 25 8.11 7.82 -0.14
N VAL A 26 7.49 7.50 -1.26
CA VAL A 26 7.88 6.38 -2.13
C VAL A 26 7.99 6.86 -3.59
N PRO A 27 8.74 6.18 -4.47
CA PRO A 27 8.76 6.51 -5.88
C PRO A 27 7.36 6.39 -6.50
N VAL A 28 6.98 7.36 -7.34
CA VAL A 28 5.80 7.24 -8.19
C VAL A 28 6.00 6.03 -9.11
N PRO A 29 5.05 5.08 -9.18
CA PRO A 29 5.21 3.89 -10.01
C PRO A 29 5.24 4.27 -11.50
N THR A 30 6.09 3.57 -12.27
CA THR A 30 6.11 3.67 -13.73
C THR A 30 5.14 2.64 -14.30
N PRO A 31 4.08 3.04 -15.03
CA PRO A 31 3.15 2.09 -15.63
C PRO A 31 3.84 1.28 -16.74
N LYS A 32 3.51 0.00 -16.85
CA LYS A 32 3.86 -0.83 -18.01
C LYS A 32 2.95 -0.50 -19.21
N LYS A 33 3.21 -1.17 -20.34
CA LYS A 33 2.51 -0.96 -21.63
C LYS A 33 0.97 -0.94 -21.49
N ASP A 34 0.42 -1.79 -20.64
CA ASP A 34 -1.04 -1.98 -20.50
C ASP A 34 -1.57 -1.51 -19.13
N GLU A 35 -0.83 -0.64 -18.43
CA GLU A 35 -1.20 -0.08 -17.12
C GLU A 35 -1.43 1.44 -17.21
N LEU A 36 -2.31 1.98 -16.36
CA LEU A 36 -2.51 3.42 -16.21
C LEU A 36 -1.91 3.92 -14.90
N LEU A 37 -1.31 5.11 -14.92
CA LEU A 37 -0.91 5.82 -13.71
C LEU A 37 -2.04 6.77 -13.28
N LEU A 38 -2.66 6.48 -12.14
CA LEU A 38 -3.76 7.28 -11.61
C LEU A 38 -3.25 8.23 -10.52
N LYS A 39 -3.67 9.50 -10.59
CA LYS A 39 -3.60 10.42 -9.45
C LYS A 39 -4.83 10.17 -8.59
N VAL A 40 -4.63 9.54 -7.44
CA VAL A 40 -5.73 9.20 -6.52
C VAL A 40 -6.32 10.48 -5.90
N GLU A 41 -7.60 10.75 -6.17
CA GLU A 41 -8.35 11.85 -5.54
C GLU A 41 -9.05 11.39 -4.25
N ALA A 42 -9.50 10.14 -4.22
CA ALA A 42 -10.09 9.47 -3.08
C ALA A 42 -9.82 7.96 -3.12
N THR A 43 -9.77 7.33 -1.95
CA THR A 43 -9.75 5.88 -1.79
C THR A 43 -10.59 5.49 -0.57
N SER A 44 -11.04 4.23 -0.51
CA SER A 44 -11.84 3.69 0.58
C SER A 44 -11.11 2.57 1.30
N LEU A 45 -11.51 2.30 2.55
CA LEU A 45 -11.08 1.11 3.27
C LEU A 45 -12.16 0.05 3.20
N ASN A 46 -11.74 -1.18 2.89
CA ASN A 46 -12.55 -2.38 2.97
C ASN A 46 -12.11 -3.22 4.18
N PRO A 47 -12.99 -4.05 4.78
CA PRO A 47 -12.59 -4.91 5.90
C PRO A 47 -11.43 -5.86 5.59
N VAL A 48 -11.21 -6.18 4.31
CA VAL A 48 -10.12 -7.03 3.87
C VAL A 48 -8.75 -6.38 4.11
N ASP A 49 -8.62 -5.06 4.00
CA ASP A 49 -7.35 -4.35 4.11
C ASP A 49 -6.69 -4.61 5.48
N TRP A 50 -7.44 -4.40 6.56
CA TRP A 50 -6.91 -4.63 7.91
C TRP A 50 -6.86 -6.11 8.26
N LYS A 51 -7.70 -6.97 7.67
CA LYS A 51 -7.59 -8.44 7.83
C LYS A 51 -6.29 -8.96 7.22
N ILE A 52 -5.86 -8.42 6.08
CA ILE A 52 -4.56 -8.71 5.50
C ILE A 52 -3.46 -8.22 6.45
N GLN A 53 -3.53 -6.98 6.96
CA GLN A 53 -2.53 -6.46 7.90
C GLN A 53 -2.47 -7.27 9.21
N LYS A 54 -3.58 -7.86 9.65
CA LYS A 54 -3.64 -8.76 10.81
C LYS A 54 -3.12 -10.17 10.53
N GLY A 55 -2.83 -10.51 9.27
CA GLY A 55 -2.35 -11.85 8.86
C GLY A 55 -3.47 -12.89 8.73
N MET A 56 -4.73 -12.45 8.61
CA MET A 56 -5.89 -13.34 8.52
C MET A 56 -6.17 -13.84 7.09
N VAL A 57 -5.49 -13.28 6.10
CA VAL A 57 -5.57 -13.71 4.70
C VAL A 57 -4.23 -14.35 4.34
N PRO A 58 -4.17 -15.71 4.28
CA PRO A 58 -2.93 -16.41 3.96
C PRO A 58 -2.31 -15.90 2.66
N PHE A 59 -0.97 -15.88 2.60
CA PHE A 59 -0.18 -15.45 1.43
C PHE A 59 -0.26 -13.96 1.06
N LEU A 60 -1.02 -13.14 1.80
CA LEU A 60 -1.08 -11.68 1.62
C LEU A 60 -0.53 -10.90 2.84
N PRO A 61 0.07 -9.72 2.63
CA PRO A 61 0.48 -9.18 1.33
C PRO A 61 1.67 -9.97 0.76
N ARG A 62 1.88 -9.92 -0.55
CA ARG A 62 2.96 -10.68 -1.20
C ARG A 62 4.37 -10.22 -0.82
N LYS A 63 4.51 -8.95 -0.42
CA LYS A 63 5.78 -8.30 -0.06
C LYS A 63 5.55 -7.21 0.97
N PHE A 64 6.59 -6.98 1.79
CA PHE A 64 6.70 -5.84 2.68
C PHE A 64 7.77 -4.86 2.18
N PRO A 65 7.65 -3.56 2.47
CA PRO A 65 6.46 -2.90 3.05
C PRO A 65 5.27 -2.90 2.08
N HIS A 66 4.04 -2.80 2.60
CA HIS A 66 2.81 -2.85 1.81
C HIS A 66 1.96 -1.58 1.99
N ILE A 67 1.43 -1.05 0.88
CA ILE A 67 0.47 0.06 0.84
C ILE A 67 -0.94 -0.56 0.66
N PRO A 68 -1.86 -0.43 1.65
CA PRO A 68 -3.22 -0.99 1.59
C PRO A 68 -4.19 -0.11 0.76
N GLY A 69 -5.45 -0.53 0.63
CA GLY A 69 -6.51 0.24 -0.05
C GLY A 69 -6.54 0.06 -1.57
N ASN A 70 -6.19 -1.15 -2.03
CA ASN A 70 -6.17 -1.54 -3.45
C ASN A 70 -7.20 -2.62 -3.81
N PHE A 71 -8.15 -2.91 -2.91
CA PHE A 71 -9.26 -3.85 -3.09
C PHE A 71 -10.60 -3.13 -3.22
#